data_AF-A0A543EX79-F1
#
_entry.id   AF-A0A543EX79-F1
#
_cell.length_a   1.000
_cell.length_b   1.000
_cell.length_c   1.000
_cell.angle_alpha   90.00
_cell.angle_beta   90.00
_cell.angle_gamma   90.00
#
_symmetry.space_group_name_H-M   'P 1'
#
loop_
_entity.id
_entity.type
_entity.pdbx_description
1 polymer ?
#
loop_
_entity_poly.entity_id
_entity_poly.type
_entity_poly.pdbx_seq_one_letter_code
_entity_poly.pdbx_strand_id
1 'polypeptide(L)'
;MSDTREILARLAALPDAELAATLRAAVEGRSTFWAVRAALDELIGATDAVSGPDVSPDTSRASVYDGVAEASASGQVGGGFPVPAVPVQPTGITTPPETGGYSPSGVPTFESVRDKVEQRFGTAQGMGELDRQTPAGRSADERFAAREKAARERLDQIRKSLRGNDAG
;
A
#
# COMPACT_ATOMS: atom_id res chain seq x y z
N MET A 1 -26.83 -12.78 -36.81
CA MET A 1 -25.60 -13.57 -36.52
C MET A 1 -24.39 -13.02 -37.27
N SER A 2 -24.53 -12.58 -38.53
CA SER A 2 -23.44 -11.93 -39.29
C SER A 2 -23.00 -10.59 -38.69
N ASP A 3 -23.95 -9.75 -38.28
CA ASP A 3 -23.66 -8.42 -37.73
C ASP A 3 -22.81 -8.46 -36.46
N THR A 4 -23.09 -9.42 -35.57
CA THR A 4 -22.29 -9.61 -34.35
C THR A 4 -20.86 -10.03 -34.67
N ARG A 5 -20.67 -10.89 -35.69
CA ARG A 5 -19.32 -11.28 -36.14
C ARG A 5 -18.57 -10.12 -36.80
N GLU A 6 -19.27 -9.28 -37.54
CA GLU A 6 -18.68 -8.08 -38.14
C GLU A 6 -18.24 -7.08 -37.06
N ILE A 7 -19.05 -6.88 -36.02
CA ILE A 7 -18.69 -6.04 -34.86
C ILE A 7 -17.45 -6.59 -34.15
N LEU A 8 -17.39 -7.90 -33.90
CA LEU A 8 -16.21 -8.53 -33.28
C LEU A 8 -14.96 -8.40 -34.14
N ALA A 9 -15.08 -8.58 -35.46
CA ALA A 9 -13.96 -8.41 -36.38
C ALA A 9 -13.45 -6.96 -36.40
N ARG A 10 -14.34 -5.98 -36.31
CA ARG A 10 -13.95 -4.57 -36.19
C ARG A 10 -13.25 -4.30 -34.87
N LEU A 11 -13.81 -4.74 -33.73
CA LEU A 11 -13.20 -4.56 -32.40
C LEU A 11 -11.80 -5.19 -32.31
N ALA A 12 -11.61 -6.36 -32.91
CA ALA A 12 -10.31 -7.05 -32.94
C ALA A 12 -9.25 -6.36 -33.80
N ALA A 13 -9.64 -5.42 -34.68
CA ALA A 13 -8.73 -4.66 -35.53
C ALA A 13 -8.33 -3.30 -34.92
N LEU A 14 -8.93 -2.87 -33.80
CA LEU A 14 -8.53 -1.64 -33.12
C LEU A 14 -7.22 -1.83 -32.33
N PRO A 15 -6.38 -0.79 -32.23
CA PRO A 15 -5.25 -0.80 -31.31
C PRO A 15 -5.74 -0.85 -29.85
N ASP A 16 -4.94 -1.45 -28.95
CA ASP A 16 -5.33 -1.74 -27.56
C ASP A 16 -5.83 -0.50 -26.80
N ALA A 17 -5.23 0.66 -27.03
CA ALA A 17 -5.64 1.93 -26.42
C ALA A 17 -7.07 2.35 -26.86
N GLU A 18 -7.39 2.20 -28.15
CA GLU A 18 -8.71 2.53 -28.67
C GLU A 18 -9.74 1.46 -28.30
N LEU A 19 -9.35 0.18 -28.25
CA LEU A 19 -10.19 -0.89 -27.74
C LEU A 19 -10.56 -0.66 -26.27
N ALA A 20 -9.60 -0.27 -25.43
CA ALA A 20 -9.86 0.05 -24.04
C ALA A 20 -10.80 1.27 -23.88
N ALA A 21 -10.61 2.30 -24.71
CA ALA A 21 -11.49 3.48 -24.73
C ALA A 21 -12.93 3.14 -25.15
N THR A 22 -13.10 2.33 -26.19
CA THR A 22 -14.43 1.90 -26.67
C THR A 22 -15.14 0.99 -25.68
N LEU A 23 -14.43 0.06 -25.04
CA LEU A 23 -15.01 -0.81 -24.00
C LEU A 23 -15.42 -0.02 -22.75
N ARG A 24 -14.66 1.00 -22.35
CA ARG A 24 -15.04 1.88 -21.23
C ARG A 24 -16.36 2.59 -21.53
N ALA A 25 -16.46 3.21 -22.72
CA ALA A 25 -17.68 3.89 -23.14
C ALA A 25 -18.90 2.94 -23.19
N ALA A 26 -18.69 1.69 -23.59
CA ALA A 26 -19.75 0.69 -23.64
C ALA A 26 -20.22 0.21 -22.23
N VAL A 27 -19.32 0.28 -21.25
CA VAL A 27 -19.54 -0.14 -19.86
C VAL A 27 -20.04 1.01 -18.97
N GLU A 28 -19.91 2.26 -19.42
CA GLU A 28 -20.37 3.45 -18.70
C GLU A 28 -21.87 3.36 -18.34
N GLY A 29 -22.20 3.68 -17.09
CA GLY A 29 -23.57 3.58 -16.57
C GLY A 29 -24.08 2.16 -16.27
N ARG A 30 -23.29 1.10 -16.51
CA ARG A 30 -23.67 -0.29 -16.17
C ARG A 30 -23.02 -0.74 -14.85
N SER A 31 -23.79 -0.70 -13.76
CA SER A 31 -23.29 -0.99 -12.40
C SER A 31 -22.72 -2.41 -12.21
N THR A 32 -23.23 -3.40 -12.94
CA THR A 32 -22.75 -4.80 -12.85
C THR A 32 -21.35 -4.99 -13.41
N PHE A 33 -20.84 -4.05 -14.22
CA PHE A 33 -19.54 -4.12 -14.88
C PHE A 33 -18.47 -3.26 -14.19
N TRP A 34 -18.67 -2.91 -12.91
CA TRP A 34 -17.75 -2.06 -12.16
C TRP A 34 -16.30 -2.60 -12.14
N ALA A 35 -16.12 -3.92 -12.04
CA ALA A 35 -14.81 -4.56 -12.03
C ALA A 35 -14.10 -4.45 -13.39
N VAL A 36 -14.87 -4.56 -14.49
CA VAL A 36 -14.35 -4.39 -15.85
C VAL A 36 -13.92 -2.94 -16.08
N ARG A 37 -14.70 -1.97 -15.58
CA ARG A 37 -14.32 -0.55 -15.64
C ARG A 37 -13.02 -0.27 -14.89
N ALA A 38 -12.88 -0.80 -13.67
CA ALA A 38 -11.65 -0.64 -12.88
C ALA A 38 -10.42 -1.22 -13.60
N ALA A 39 -10.55 -2.40 -14.20
CA ALA A 39 -9.46 -3.02 -14.97
C ALA A 39 -9.07 -2.22 -16.23
N LEU A 40 -10.05 -1.60 -16.92
CA LEU A 40 -9.78 -0.77 -18.10
C LEU A 40 -9.05 0.54 -17.75
N ASP A 41 -9.25 1.10 -16.56
CA ASP A 41 -8.54 2.30 -16.08
C ASP A 41 -7.08 1.99 -15.70
N GLU A 42 -6.83 0.84 -15.05
CA GLU A 42 -5.47 0.36 -14.77
C GLU A 42 -4.67 0.10 -16.05
N LEU A 43 -5.32 -0.43 -17.11
CA LEU A 43 -4.64 -0.73 -18.38
C LEU A 43 -4.08 0.53 -19.06
N ILE A 44 -4.77 1.67 -18.94
CA ILE A 44 -4.28 2.95 -19.48
C ILE A 44 -3.17 3.54 -18.60
N GLY A 45 -3.27 3.39 -17.28
CA GLY A 45 -2.18 3.75 -16.36
C GLY A 45 -0.89 2.96 -16.61
N ALA A 46 -1.02 1.72 -17.08
CA ALA A 46 0.11 0.84 -17.39
C ALA A 46 0.79 1.16 -18.74
N THR A 47 0.12 1.81 -19.69
CA THR A 47 0.69 2.07 -21.03
C THR A 47 1.86 3.06 -21.05
N ASP A 48 2.07 3.85 -20.00
CA ASP A 48 3.25 4.72 -19.82
C ASP A 48 4.40 4.06 -19.03
N ALA A 49 4.19 2.86 -18.49
CA ALA A 49 5.23 2.12 -17.79
C ALA A 49 6.12 1.38 -18.81
N VAL A 50 7.14 2.09 -19.32
CA VAL A 50 8.35 1.46 -19.87
C VAL A 50 8.74 0.29 -18.94
N SER A 51 8.84 -0.91 -19.51
CA SER A 51 9.23 -2.14 -18.80
C SER A 51 10.55 -1.96 -18.04
N GLY A 52 10.45 -1.54 -16.78
CA GLY A 52 11.51 -1.69 -15.79
C GLY A 52 11.55 -3.14 -15.32
N PRO A 53 12.73 -3.65 -14.87
CA PRO A 53 12.86 -5.03 -14.46
C PRO A 53 11.85 -5.35 -13.35
N ASP A 54 11.08 -6.41 -13.62
CA ASP A 54 10.11 -7.07 -12.77
C ASP A 54 10.63 -7.18 -11.32
N VAL A 55 10.17 -6.28 -10.46
CA VAL A 55 10.40 -6.38 -9.02
C VAL A 55 9.21 -7.15 -8.47
N SER A 56 9.39 -8.47 -8.39
CA SER A 56 8.43 -9.38 -7.78
C SER A 56 8.19 -8.96 -6.32
N PRO A 57 6.98 -8.56 -5.91
CA PRO A 57 6.69 -8.35 -4.50
C PRO A 57 6.65 -9.73 -3.84
N ASP A 58 7.66 -10.06 -3.03
CA ASP A 58 7.78 -11.30 -2.24
C ASP A 58 6.69 -11.45 -1.14
N THR A 59 5.65 -10.62 -1.17
CA THR A 59 4.49 -10.80 -0.30
C THR A 59 3.44 -11.60 -1.06
N SER A 60 3.51 -12.93 -0.92
CA SER A 60 2.38 -13.81 -1.20
C SER A 60 1.14 -13.27 -0.48
N ARG A 61 0.28 -12.54 -1.21
CA ARG A 61 -1.01 -12.07 -0.72
C ARG A 61 -1.86 -13.31 -0.52
N ALA A 62 -1.85 -13.83 0.71
CA ALA A 62 -2.69 -14.92 1.12
C ALA A 62 -4.15 -14.58 0.79
N SER A 63 -4.63 -15.21 -0.28
CA SER A 63 -6.03 -15.27 -0.68
C SER A 63 -6.73 -16.23 0.27
N VAL A 64 -7.17 -15.73 1.42
CA VAL A 64 -8.23 -16.36 2.21
C VAL A 64 -9.07 -15.25 2.80
N TYR A 65 -10.16 -14.89 2.12
CA TYR A 65 -11.46 -14.55 2.73
C TYR A 65 -12.50 -14.67 1.61
N ASP A 66 -12.97 -15.90 1.44
CA ASP A 66 -14.26 -16.17 0.82
C ASP A 66 -15.35 -15.85 1.86
N GLY A 67 -16.30 -15.01 1.46
CA GLY A 67 -17.64 -14.85 2.00
C GLY A 67 -17.82 -14.32 3.44
N VAL A 68 -18.04 -13.01 3.60
CA VAL A 68 -19.33 -12.45 4.10
C VAL A 68 -19.54 -11.06 3.48
N ALA A 69 -20.74 -10.86 2.95
CA ALA A 69 -21.21 -9.65 2.30
C ALA A 69 -21.53 -8.49 3.27
N GLU A 70 -21.48 -7.28 2.70
CA GLU A 70 -22.04 -6.00 3.16
C GLU A 70 -21.35 -5.25 4.31
N ALA A 71 -20.60 -4.20 3.95
CA ALA A 71 -20.92 -2.84 4.40
C ALA A 71 -20.22 -1.81 3.51
N SER A 72 -21.02 -0.90 2.95
CA SER A 72 -20.61 0.25 2.15
C SER A 72 -19.42 1.02 2.71
N ALA A 73 -18.31 1.07 1.96
CA ALA A 73 -17.29 2.10 2.12
C ALA A 73 -17.51 3.16 1.02
N SER A 74 -18.37 4.13 1.31
CA SER A 74 -18.46 5.36 0.53
C SER A 74 -17.38 6.32 1.00
N GLY A 75 -16.66 6.91 0.05
CA GLY A 75 -15.64 7.90 0.32
C GLY A 75 -16.23 9.18 0.92
N GLN A 76 -15.46 9.81 1.80
CA GLN A 76 -15.41 11.27 1.96
C GLN A 76 -14.16 11.63 2.79
N VAL A 77 -13.14 12.18 2.11
CA VAL A 77 -12.11 13.02 2.73
C VAL A 77 -12.54 14.46 2.49
N GLY A 78 -13.11 15.12 3.51
CA GLY A 78 -13.54 16.52 3.38
C GLY A 78 -14.75 16.96 4.19
N GLY A 79 -15.28 16.14 5.11
CA GLY A 79 -16.26 16.58 6.10
C GLY A 79 -15.59 16.72 7.46
N GLY A 80 -15.55 17.93 8.03
CA GLY A 80 -15.11 18.12 9.41
C GLY A 80 -16.02 17.31 10.34
N PHE A 81 -15.50 16.22 10.91
CA PHE A 81 -16.19 15.51 11.97
C PHE A 81 -16.18 16.42 13.21
N PRO A 82 -17.34 16.85 13.75
CA PRO A 82 -17.33 17.45 15.06
C PRO A 82 -16.86 16.37 16.03
N VAL A 83 -15.70 16.60 16.65
CA VAL A 83 -15.22 15.75 17.74
C VAL A 83 -16.33 15.79 18.80
N PRO A 84 -17.04 14.67 19.09
CA PRO A 84 -17.99 14.67 20.18
C PRO A 84 -17.20 14.94 21.45
N ALA A 85 -17.72 15.80 22.33
CA ALA A 85 -17.10 16.03 23.63
C ALA A 85 -16.87 14.67 24.31
N VAL A 86 -15.62 14.40 24.70
CA VAL A 86 -15.26 13.23 25.49
C VAL A 86 -16.15 13.26 26.74
N PRO A 87 -17.02 12.26 26.97
CA PRO A 87 -17.73 12.18 28.23
C PRO A 87 -16.66 11.95 29.29
N VAL A 88 -16.40 12.96 30.11
CA VAL A 88 -15.70 12.77 31.39
C VAL A 88 -16.52 11.75 32.16
N GLN A 89 -16.01 10.52 32.24
CA GLN A 89 -16.70 9.44 32.93
C GLN A 89 -16.86 9.85 34.40
N PRO A 90 -18.09 9.82 34.96
CA PRO A 90 -18.25 9.98 36.39
C PRO A 90 -17.49 8.83 37.07
N THR A 91 -16.60 9.20 38.00
CA THR A 91 -15.91 8.28 38.90
C THR A 91 -16.92 7.28 39.48
N GLY A 92 -16.85 6.01 39.08
CA GLY A 92 -17.54 4.92 39.77
C GLY A 92 -18.48 3.99 38.98
N ILE A 93 -18.47 3.96 37.64
CA ILE A 93 -19.24 2.96 36.88
C ILE A 93 -18.34 1.85 36.36
N THR A 94 -18.55 0.63 36.87
CA THR A 94 -17.99 -0.62 36.36
C THR A 94 -18.36 -0.77 34.88
N THR A 95 -17.37 -0.73 34.00
CA THR A 95 -17.56 -0.89 32.56
C THR A 95 -18.15 -2.28 32.27
N PRO A 96 -19.21 -2.39 31.44
CA PRO A 96 -19.75 -3.69 31.00
C PRO A 96 -18.64 -4.54 30.36
N PRO A 97 -18.78 -5.88 30.31
CA PRO A 97 -17.74 -6.73 29.75
C PRO A 97 -17.43 -6.31 28.31
N GLU A 98 -16.24 -5.72 28.13
CA GLU A 98 -15.69 -5.33 26.83
C GLU A 98 -15.61 -6.59 25.98
N THR A 99 -16.48 -6.71 24.97
CA THR A 99 -16.45 -7.90 24.12
C THR A 99 -15.26 -7.78 23.19
N GLY A 100 -14.18 -8.49 23.52
CA GLY A 100 -12.99 -8.58 22.66
C GLY A 100 -12.22 -7.26 22.43
N GLY A 101 -12.30 -6.30 23.36
CA GLY A 101 -11.56 -5.03 23.24
C GLY A 101 -12.25 -3.96 22.39
N TYR A 102 -13.55 -4.11 22.13
CA TYR A 102 -14.40 -3.12 21.47
C TYR A 102 -15.53 -2.69 22.40
N SER A 103 -15.84 -1.39 22.36
CA SER A 103 -17.02 -0.78 22.97
C SER A 103 -18.29 -1.39 22.35
N PRO A 104 -19.45 -1.37 23.05
CA PRO A 104 -20.75 -1.74 22.48
C PRO A 104 -21.13 -0.99 21.18
N SER A 105 -20.52 0.17 20.95
CA SER A 105 -20.66 0.98 19.72
C SER A 105 -19.76 0.50 18.57
N GLY A 106 -18.96 -0.55 18.77
CA GLY A 106 -18.01 -1.07 17.79
C GLY A 106 -16.67 -0.32 17.72
N VAL A 107 -16.46 0.68 18.60
CA VAL A 107 -15.19 1.44 18.64
C VAL A 107 -14.15 0.67 19.47
N PRO A 108 -12.91 0.47 18.99
CA PRO A 108 -11.83 -0.11 19.78
C PRO A 108 -11.62 0.66 21.09
N THR A 109 -11.49 -0.05 22.20
CA THR A 109 -11.16 0.57 23.49
C THR A 109 -9.70 1.04 23.51
N PHE A 110 -9.39 2.00 24.38
CA PHE A 110 -8.02 2.50 24.54
C PHE A 110 -7.05 1.37 24.91
N GLU A 111 -7.48 0.47 25.81
CA GLU A 111 -6.70 -0.69 26.23
C GLU A 111 -6.38 -1.61 25.04
N SER A 112 -7.35 -1.90 24.16
CA SER A 112 -7.10 -2.80 23.02
C SER A 112 -6.15 -2.21 21.98
N VAL A 113 -6.23 -0.89 21.74
CA VAL A 113 -5.28 -0.19 20.88
C VAL A 113 -3.89 -0.18 21.50
N ARG A 114 -3.77 0.08 22.81
CA ARG A 114 -2.49 0.06 23.52
C ARG A 114 -1.85 -1.32 23.43
N ASP A 115 -2.58 -2.36 23.80
CA ASP A 115 -2.10 -3.75 23.76
C ASP A 115 -1.67 -4.14 22.33
N LYS A 116 -2.40 -3.66 21.31
CA LYS A 116 -2.05 -3.91 19.91
C LYS A 116 -0.78 -3.18 19.47
N VAL A 117 -0.58 -1.95 19.92
CA VAL A 117 0.62 -1.16 19.64
C VAL A 117 1.82 -1.80 20.33
N GLU A 118 1.70 -2.20 21.59
CA GLU A 118 2.76 -2.88 22.35
C GLU A 118 3.15 -4.21 21.68
N GLN A 119 2.16 -5.01 21.26
CA GLN A 119 2.42 -6.24 20.52
C GLN A 119 3.18 -5.98 19.22
N ARG A 120 2.72 -5.02 18.40
CA ARG A 120 3.38 -4.69 17.12
C ARG A 120 4.77 -4.11 17.33
N PHE A 121 4.96 -3.28 18.34
CA PHE A 121 6.26 -2.70 18.66
C PHE A 121 7.26 -3.79 19.08
N GLY A 122 6.86 -4.70 19.97
CA GLY A 122 7.69 -5.83 20.38
C GLY A 122 8.06 -6.75 19.20
N THR A 123 7.10 -7.05 18.31
CA THR A 123 7.36 -7.84 17.11
C THR A 123 8.31 -7.12 16.14
N ALA A 124 8.09 -5.84 15.86
CA ALA A 124 8.94 -5.07 14.95
C ALA A 124 10.39 -5.00 15.47
N GLN A 125 10.56 -4.82 16.78
CA GLN A 125 11.88 -4.79 17.40
C GLN A 125 12.60 -6.14 17.27
N GLY A 126 11.89 -7.26 17.41
CA GLY A 126 12.46 -8.61 17.26
C GLY A 126 12.71 -9.03 15.81
N MET A 127 11.83 -8.65 14.88
CA MET A 127 11.95 -9.02 13.47
C MET A 127 13.20 -8.45 12.82
N GLY A 128 13.54 -7.17 13.10
CA GLY A 128 14.72 -6.55 12.50
C GLY A 128 16.05 -7.21 12.92
N GLU A 129 16.10 -7.90 14.06
CA GLU A 129 17.27 -8.70 14.46
C GLU A 129 17.29 -10.06 13.75
N LEU A 130 16.13 -10.70 13.60
CA LEU A 130 16.01 -11.97 12.88
C LEU A 130 16.32 -11.80 11.39
N ASP A 131 15.82 -10.73 10.77
CA ASP A 131 16.06 -10.40 9.36
C ASP A 131 17.55 -10.17 9.09
N ARG A 132 18.26 -9.52 10.02
CA ARG A 132 19.72 -9.33 9.95
C ARG A 132 20.50 -10.63 10.09
N GLN A 133 20.00 -11.61 10.84
CA GLN A 133 20.64 -12.92 10.99
C GLN A 133 20.45 -13.82 9.77
N THR A 134 19.50 -13.50 8.87
CA THR A 134 19.35 -14.23 7.61
C THR A 134 20.58 -14.04 6.70
N PRO A 135 20.88 -15.01 5.81
CA PRO A 135 21.95 -14.86 4.82
C PRO A 135 21.77 -13.64 3.90
N ALA A 136 20.52 -13.34 3.54
CA ALA A 136 20.17 -12.18 2.73
C ALA A 136 20.40 -10.86 3.50
N GLY A 137 20.01 -10.80 4.77
CA GLY A 137 20.23 -9.65 5.66
C GLY A 137 21.71 -9.31 5.84
N ARG A 138 22.54 -10.32 6.12
CA ARG A 138 24.01 -10.12 6.20
C ARG A 138 24.60 -9.52 4.93
N SER A 139 24.16 -9.99 3.76
CA SER A 139 24.63 -9.44 2.48
C SER A 139 24.18 -7.99 2.24
N ALA A 140 23.02 -7.60 2.75
CA ALA A 140 22.50 -6.24 2.64
C ALA A 140 23.30 -5.28 3.55
N ASP A 141 23.61 -5.70 4.78
CA ASP A 141 24.44 -4.95 5.73
C ASP A 141 25.86 -4.74 5.18
N GLU A 142 26.47 -5.78 4.60
CA GLU A 142 27.79 -5.67 3.95
C GLU A 142 27.79 -4.64 2.81
N ARG A 143 26.75 -4.67 1.96
CA ARG A 143 26.59 -3.68 0.86
C ARG A 143 26.37 -2.26 1.39
N PHE A 144 25.67 -2.11 2.52
CA PHE A 144 25.49 -0.81 3.15
C PHE A 144 26.81 -0.28 3.71
N ALA A 145 27.54 -1.09 4.47
CA ALA A 145 28.85 -0.76 5.02
C ALA A 145 29.88 -0.42 3.92
N ALA A 146 29.87 -1.16 2.81
CA ALA A 146 30.73 -0.88 1.66
C ALA A 146 30.42 0.50 1.04
N ARG A 147 29.13 0.84 0.88
CA ARG A 147 28.71 2.16 0.37
C ARG A 147 29.11 3.29 1.33
N GLU A 148 28.96 3.09 2.63
CA GLU A 148 29.33 4.08 3.63
C GLU A 148 30.85 4.34 3.65
N LYS A 149 31.66 3.28 3.59
CA LYS A 149 33.11 3.38 3.50
C LYS A 149 33.54 4.14 2.24
N ALA A 150 32.97 3.80 1.09
CA ALA A 150 33.26 4.47 -0.18
C ALA A 150 32.86 5.96 -0.14
N ALA A 151 31.71 6.28 0.45
CA ALA A 151 31.27 7.66 0.64
C ALA A 151 32.24 8.44 1.53
N ARG A 152 32.70 7.83 2.62
CA ARG A 152 33.66 8.46 3.54
C ARG A 152 35.02 8.70 2.88
N GLU A 153 35.54 7.72 2.15
CA GLU A 153 36.79 7.88 1.40
C GLU A 153 36.70 8.99 0.35
N ARG A 154 35.56 9.08 -0.36
CA ARG A 154 35.32 10.17 -1.31
C ARG A 154 35.27 11.54 -0.65
N LEU A 155 34.64 11.65 0.52
CA LEU A 155 34.64 12.90 1.30
C LEU A 155 36.04 13.30 1.77
N ASP A 156 36.85 12.32 2.17
CA ASP A 156 38.24 12.57 2.57
C ASP A 156 39.10 13.02 1.39
N GLN A 157 38.88 12.46 0.20
CA GLN A 157 39.53 12.92 -1.04
C GLN A 157 39.15 14.38 -1.37
N ILE A 158 37.87 14.73 -1.28
CA ILE A 158 37.40 16.11 -1.50
C ILE A 158 38.03 17.07 -0.48
N ARG A 159 38.10 16.67 0.81
CA ARG A 159 38.71 17.51 1.86
C ARG A 159 40.20 17.75 1.59
N LYS A 160 40.92 16.74 1.08
CA LYS A 160 42.33 16.87 0.68
C LYS A 160 42.49 17.77 -0.54
N SER A 161 41.66 17.61 -1.56
CA SER A 161 41.74 18.44 -2.78
C SER A 161 41.46 19.90 -2.47
N LEU A 162 40.49 20.19 -1.60
CA LEU A 162 40.19 21.56 -1.17
C LEU A 162 41.37 22.21 -0.45
N ARG A 163 41.95 21.51 0.54
CA ARG A 163 43.11 22.02 1.30
C ARG A 163 44.37 22.21 0.44
N GLY A 164 44.57 21.38 -0.58
CA GLY A 164 45.72 21.50 -1.49
C GLY A 164 45.59 22.67 -2.48
N ASN A 165 44.36 23.07 -2.82
CA ASN A 165 44.10 24.16 -3.76
C ASN A 165 44.19 25.55 -3.10
N ASP A 166 44.04 25.63 -1.77
CA ASP A 166 44.16 26.86 -0.98
C ASP A 166 45.63 27.23 -0.65
N ALA A 167 46.60 26.36 -0.97
CA ALA A 167 48.02 26.51 -0.59
C ALA A 167 48.97 26.89 -1.75
N GLY A 168 48.42 27.35 -2.89
CA GLY A 168 49.17 27.86 -4.05
C GLY A 168 48.69 29.25 -4.45
#